data_AF-A0A0S8AQI4-F1
#
_entry.id   AF-A0A0S8AQI4-F1
#
_cell.length_a   1.000
_cell.length_b   1.000
_cell.length_c   1.000
_cell.angle_alpha   90.00
_cell.angle_beta   90.00
_cell.angle_gamma   90.00
#
_symmetry.space_group_name_H-M   'P 1'
#
loop_
_entity.id
_entity.type
_entity.pdbx_description
1 polymer ?
#
loop_
_entity_poly.entity_id
_entity_poly.type
_entity_poly.pdbx_seq_one_letter_code
_entity_poly.pdbx_strand_id
1 'polypeptide(L)'
;MAQVVYERIHAAAGMKPEEIEKRSFEIIADEADLSDVPEERLPIIQRVIHATADFEFKNSLVFHPDAVRTGIEAIKAGKDILTDVEMVRTGINKKLMKKWGGTVVCNIQSAEHKTRNTEKKTRAESGIEEALKGNNNIGIIAIGNAPTALLKTIDLLNRTDYESRTRDHILIVGVPVGFVKALESKALLSKQTYPFITNLS
;
A
#
# COMPACT_ATOMS: atom_id res chain seq x y z
N MET A 1 -3.61 1.82 37.65
CA MET A 1 -4.17 1.68 36.29
C MET A 1 -4.93 2.92 35.87
N ALA A 2 -6.09 3.26 36.47
CA ALA A 2 -6.88 4.43 36.08
C ALA A 2 -6.11 5.77 36.16
N GLN A 3 -5.35 6.01 37.23
CA GLN A 3 -4.60 7.25 37.41
C GLN A 3 -3.49 7.45 36.36
N VAL A 4 -2.76 6.39 36.01
CA VAL A 4 -1.75 6.39 34.93
C VAL A 4 -2.40 6.64 33.56
N VAL A 5 -3.60 6.08 33.33
CA VAL A 5 -4.37 6.35 32.10
C VAL A 5 -4.80 7.81 32.03
N TYR A 6 -5.31 8.38 33.12
CA TYR A 6 -5.67 9.79 33.18
C TYR A 6 -4.47 10.72 32.99
N GLU A 7 -3.32 10.42 33.61
CA GLU A 7 -2.09 11.17 33.41
C GLU A 7 -1.63 11.17 31.95
N ARG A 8 -1.72 10.03 31.25
CA ARG A 8 -1.40 9.94 29.82
C ARG A 8 -2.37 10.74 28.94
N ILE A 9 -3.67 10.70 29.24
CA ILE A 9 -4.69 11.49 28.53
C ILE A 9 -4.43 12.99 28.73
N HIS A 10 -4.13 13.42 29.95
CA HIS A 10 -3.85 14.83 30.25
C HIS A 10 -2.52 15.30 29.70
N ALA A 11 -1.49 14.44 29.63
CA ALA A 11 -0.21 14.78 29.03
C ALA A 11 -0.34 15.09 27.52
N ALA A 12 -1.31 14.49 26.83
CA ALA A 12 -1.61 14.79 25.43
C ALA A 12 -2.52 16.03 25.25
N ALA A 13 -3.12 16.55 26.32
CA ALA A 13 -4.03 17.69 26.24
C ALA A 13 -3.27 18.99 25.93
N GLY A 14 -3.59 19.63 24.80
CA GLY A 14 -2.98 20.89 24.37
C GLY A 14 -1.78 20.74 23.43
N MET A 15 -1.35 19.51 23.11
CA MET A 15 -0.34 19.27 22.07
C MET A 15 -0.90 19.58 20.68
N LYS A 16 -0.05 20.13 19.81
CA LYS A 16 -0.36 20.29 18.38
C LYS A 16 -0.30 18.92 17.68
N PRO A 17 -1.02 18.74 16.55
CA PRO A 17 -1.01 17.47 15.80
C PRO A 17 0.39 16.93 15.47
N GLU A 18 1.31 17.83 15.11
CA GLU A 18 2.71 17.51 14.78
C GLU A 18 3.50 16.99 16.00
N GLU A 19 3.21 17.54 17.19
CA GLU A 19 3.84 17.12 18.45
C GLU A 19 3.33 15.74 18.88
N ILE A 20 2.03 15.47 18.65
CA ILE A 20 1.42 14.16 18.91
C ILE A 20 2.01 13.09 17.97
N GLU A 21 2.15 13.40 16.67
CA GLU A 21 2.74 12.48 15.70
C GLU A 21 4.21 12.19 16.05
N LYS A 22 5.01 13.22 16.37
CA LYS A 22 6.39 13.05 16.81
C LYS A 22 6.47 12.17 18.06
N ARG A 23 5.65 12.46 19.07
CA ARG A 23 5.61 11.67 20.31
C ARG A 23 5.21 10.22 20.05
N SER A 24 4.31 9.98 19.09
CA SER A 24 3.92 8.62 18.69
C SER A 24 5.10 7.85 18.09
N PHE A 25 5.91 8.48 17.23
CA PHE A 25 7.10 7.85 16.66
C PHE A 25 8.19 7.58 17.70
N GLU A 26 8.37 8.46 18.69
CA GLU A 26 9.26 8.20 19.84
C GLU A 26 8.83 6.95 20.60
N ILE A 27 7.54 6.82 20.93
CA ILE A 27 7.00 5.63 21.61
C ILE A 27 7.21 4.37 20.78
N ILE A 28 6.98 4.42 19.47
CA ILE A 28 7.21 3.27 18.58
C ILE A 28 8.68 2.85 18.59
N ALA A 29 9.60 3.81 18.58
CA ALA A 29 11.03 3.53 18.61
C ALA A 29 11.50 2.96 19.98
N ASP A 30 10.84 3.35 21.07
CA ASP A 30 11.15 2.85 22.42
C ASP A 30 10.55 1.45 22.67
N GLU A 31 9.37 1.15 22.10
CA GLU A 31 8.64 -0.11 22.35
C GLU A 31 8.98 -1.24 21.37
N ALA A 32 9.47 -0.92 20.16
CA ALA A 32 9.93 -1.92 19.20
C ALA A 32 11.45 -1.88 19.05
N ASP A 33 12.10 -3.04 19.23
CA ASP A 33 13.45 -3.20 18.73
C ASP A 33 13.41 -3.15 17.20
N LEU A 34 13.90 -2.07 16.60
CA LEU A 34 13.99 -1.88 15.15
C LEU A 34 15.44 -1.85 14.66
N SER A 35 16.39 -2.26 15.51
CA SER A 35 17.84 -2.18 15.22
C SER A 35 18.28 -3.05 14.05
N ASP A 36 17.53 -4.10 13.74
CA ASP A 36 17.74 -5.03 12.63
C ASP A 36 17.04 -4.61 11.32
N VAL A 37 16.21 -3.56 11.37
CA VAL A 37 15.46 -3.08 10.20
C VAL A 37 16.36 -2.22 9.31
N PRO A 38 16.46 -2.52 8.00
CA PRO A 38 17.18 -1.66 7.06
C PRO A 38 16.63 -0.23 7.04
N GLU A 39 17.52 0.76 7.02
CA GLU A 39 17.19 2.19 7.11
C GLU A 39 16.11 2.61 6.09
N GLU A 40 16.17 2.08 4.87
CA GLU A 40 15.20 2.39 3.80
C GLU A 40 13.77 1.89 4.10
N ARG A 41 13.62 0.85 4.94
CA ARG A 41 12.32 0.24 5.29
C ARG A 41 11.75 0.83 6.58
N LEU A 42 12.62 1.33 7.45
CA LEU A 42 12.27 1.83 8.78
C LEU A 42 11.11 2.84 8.76
N PRO A 43 11.11 3.90 7.91
CA PRO A 43 10.01 4.86 7.87
C PRO A 43 8.67 4.23 7.46
N ILE A 44 8.70 3.19 6.62
CA ILE A 44 7.50 2.49 6.15
C ILE A 44 6.94 1.64 7.29
N ILE A 45 7.78 0.85 7.95
CA ILE A 45 7.37 -0.01 9.08
C ILE A 45 6.81 0.85 10.22
N GLN A 46 7.51 1.92 10.60
CA GLN A 46 7.04 2.84 11.64
C GLN A 46 5.70 3.49 11.27
N ARG A 47 5.51 3.90 10.01
CA ARG A 47 4.24 4.49 9.56
C ARG A 47 3.10 3.47 9.58
N VAL A 48 3.37 2.21 9.26
CA VAL A 48 2.38 1.12 9.36
C VAL A 48 1.99 0.90 10.82
N ILE A 49 2.96 0.71 11.72
CA ILE A 49 2.72 0.54 13.15
C ILE A 49 1.94 1.74 13.72
N HIS A 50 2.31 2.96 13.34
CA HIS A 50 1.58 4.16 13.76
C HIS A 50 0.11 4.16 13.31
N ALA A 51 -0.15 3.74 12.07
CA ALA A 51 -1.50 3.71 11.51
C ALA A 51 -2.36 2.57 12.07
N THR A 52 -1.76 1.48 12.55
CA THR A 52 -2.46 0.28 13.01
C THR A 52 -2.43 0.09 14.54
N ALA A 53 -1.51 0.77 15.23
CA ALA A 53 -1.13 0.50 16.60
C ALA A 53 -0.72 -0.97 16.85
N ASP A 54 -0.15 -1.63 15.84
CA ASP A 54 0.19 -3.04 15.87
C ASP A 54 1.66 -3.27 15.49
N PHE A 55 2.46 -3.68 16.47
CA PHE A 55 3.89 -3.94 16.34
C PHE A 55 4.21 -5.22 15.56
N GLU A 56 3.26 -6.15 15.40
CA GLU A 56 3.46 -7.39 14.61
C GLU A 56 3.73 -7.10 13.14
N PHE A 57 3.40 -5.90 12.65
CA PHE A 57 3.78 -5.47 11.30
C PHE A 57 5.29 -5.38 11.09
N LYS A 58 6.10 -5.23 12.16
CA LYS A 58 7.56 -5.37 12.05
C LYS A 58 7.94 -6.72 11.43
N ASN A 59 7.30 -7.80 11.89
CA ASN A 59 7.64 -9.17 11.55
C ASN A 59 6.88 -9.68 10.32
N SER A 60 5.64 -9.22 10.13
CA SER A 60 4.79 -9.72 9.04
C SER A 60 5.01 -9.01 7.71
N LEU A 61 5.57 -7.79 7.69
CA LEU A 61 5.85 -7.08 6.45
C LEU A 61 6.97 -7.75 5.63
N VAL A 62 6.73 -7.91 4.34
CA VAL A 62 7.67 -8.50 3.38
C VAL A 62 7.91 -7.51 2.26
N PHE A 63 9.20 -7.29 1.97
CA PHE A 63 9.66 -6.35 0.97
C PHE A 63 10.47 -7.10 -0.09
N HIS A 64 10.17 -6.87 -1.36
CA HIS A 64 11.12 -7.18 -2.42
C HIS A 64 12.38 -6.30 -2.24
N PRO A 65 13.60 -6.80 -2.54
CA PRO A 65 14.83 -6.02 -2.38
C PRO A 65 14.79 -4.64 -3.05
N ASP A 66 14.18 -4.54 -4.22
CA ASP A 66 14.05 -3.28 -4.96
C ASP A 66 12.81 -2.44 -4.63
N ALA A 67 11.94 -2.88 -3.72
CA ALA A 67 10.63 -2.29 -3.50
C ALA A 67 10.67 -0.78 -3.19
N VAL A 68 11.49 -0.41 -2.20
CA VAL A 68 11.59 0.99 -1.74
C VAL A 68 12.18 1.86 -2.85
N ARG A 69 13.26 1.38 -3.47
CA ARG A 69 13.93 2.07 -4.57
C ARG A 69 12.99 2.32 -5.75
N THR A 70 12.31 1.29 -6.25
CA THR A 70 11.35 1.39 -7.37
C THR A 70 10.20 2.34 -7.03
N GLY A 71 9.67 2.29 -5.80
CA GLY A 71 8.61 3.21 -5.38
C GLY A 71 9.05 4.68 -5.38
N ILE A 72 10.25 4.97 -4.86
CA ILE A 72 10.80 6.33 -4.84
C ILE A 72 11.07 6.83 -6.27
N GLU A 73 11.67 5.99 -7.12
CA GLU A 73 11.93 6.30 -8.53
C GLU A 73 10.62 6.60 -9.28
N ALA A 74 9.58 5.78 -9.11
CA ALA A 74 8.28 5.99 -9.72
C ALA A 74 7.64 7.33 -9.31
N ILE A 75 7.64 7.65 -8.01
CA ILE A 75 7.09 8.92 -7.52
C ILE A 75 7.86 10.10 -8.13
N LYS A 76 9.20 10.08 -8.09
CA LYS A 76 10.03 11.18 -8.62
C LYS A 76 9.92 11.34 -10.14
N ALA A 77 9.65 10.25 -10.86
CA ALA A 77 9.43 10.25 -12.30
C ALA A 77 8.00 10.70 -12.70
N GLY A 78 7.15 11.11 -11.75
CA GLY A 78 5.80 11.56 -12.03
C GLY A 78 4.85 10.43 -12.46
N LYS A 79 5.15 9.20 -12.06
CA LYS A 79 4.28 8.07 -12.30
C LYS A 79 3.01 8.17 -11.47
N ASP A 80 1.93 7.62 -12.03
CA ASP A 80 0.64 7.53 -11.37
C ASP A 80 0.61 6.38 -10.35
N ILE A 81 -0.20 6.56 -9.32
CA ILE A 81 -0.54 5.54 -8.34
C ILE A 81 -1.96 5.04 -8.63
N LEU A 82 -2.09 3.76 -8.98
CA LEU A 82 -3.37 3.08 -9.14
C LEU A 82 -3.80 2.47 -7.81
N THR A 83 -5.04 2.71 -7.37
CA THR A 83 -5.60 2.12 -6.15
C THR A 83 -6.83 1.25 -6.44
N ASP A 84 -7.03 0.21 -5.63
CA ASP A 84 -8.18 -0.70 -5.76
C ASP A 84 -9.49 -0.07 -5.29
N VAL A 85 -9.44 0.78 -4.26
CA VAL A 85 -10.61 1.46 -3.68
C VAL A 85 -10.37 2.96 -3.44
N GLU A 86 -11.46 3.71 -3.32
CA GLU A 86 -11.43 5.16 -3.08
C GLU A 86 -10.82 5.54 -1.73
N MET A 87 -11.00 4.71 -0.69
CA MET A 87 -10.42 4.97 0.64
C MET A 87 -8.89 5.04 0.60
N VAL A 88 -8.24 4.16 -0.16
CA VAL A 88 -6.78 4.20 -0.37
C VAL A 88 -6.41 5.46 -1.17
N ARG A 89 -7.18 5.77 -2.22
CA ARG A 89 -6.95 6.96 -3.05
C ARG A 89 -7.02 8.28 -2.26
N THR A 90 -7.95 8.37 -1.31
CA THR A 90 -8.17 9.58 -0.52
C THR A 90 -7.14 9.74 0.59
N GLY A 91 -6.59 8.64 1.12
CA GLY A 91 -5.51 8.65 2.11
C GLY A 91 -4.15 9.10 1.55
N ILE A 92 -3.94 9.06 0.23
CA ILE A 92 -2.69 9.47 -0.40
C ILE A 92 -2.64 11.00 -0.58
N ASN A 93 -1.53 11.62 -0.20
CA ASN A 93 -1.32 13.07 -0.32
C ASN A 93 -1.18 13.52 -1.78
N LYS A 94 -2.29 13.96 -2.37
CA LYS A 94 -2.35 14.41 -3.77
C LYS A 94 -1.50 15.66 -4.06
N LYS A 95 -1.24 16.52 -3.07
CA LYS A 95 -0.37 17.70 -3.26
C LYS A 95 1.08 17.28 -3.45
N LEU A 96 1.54 16.29 -2.68
CA LEU A 96 2.88 15.72 -2.82
C LEU A 96 3.05 15.02 -4.17
N MET A 97 2.05 14.25 -4.60
CA MET A 97 2.09 13.60 -5.92
C MET A 97 2.15 14.63 -7.06
N LYS A 98 1.32 15.67 -7.01
CA LYS A 98 1.32 16.75 -8.00
C LYS A 98 2.66 17.48 -8.11
N LYS A 99 3.43 17.60 -7.01
CA LYS A 99 4.78 18.20 -7.02
C LYS A 99 5.71 17.49 -8.00
N TRP A 100 5.55 16.17 -8.16
CA TRP A 100 6.35 15.36 -9.06
C TRP A 100 5.67 15.07 -10.40
N GLY A 101 4.46 15.59 -10.63
CA GLY A 101 3.69 15.42 -11.87
C GLY A 101 2.77 14.19 -11.92
N GLY A 102 2.81 13.32 -10.91
CA GLY A 102 1.96 12.13 -10.85
C GLY A 102 0.58 12.40 -10.26
N THR A 103 -0.36 11.50 -10.55
CA THR A 103 -1.73 11.51 -10.00
C THR A 103 -2.06 10.23 -9.26
N VAL A 104 -3.19 10.21 -8.55
CA VAL A 104 -3.71 9.04 -7.85
C VAL A 104 -5.06 8.67 -8.46
N VAL A 105 -5.15 7.48 -9.03
CA VAL A 105 -6.25 7.02 -9.87
C VAL A 105 -6.93 5.83 -9.22
N CYS A 106 -8.27 5.79 -9.26
CA CYS A 106 -9.06 4.63 -8.87
C CYS A 106 -10.22 4.48 -9.86
N ASN A 107 -10.31 3.31 -10.50
CA ASN A 107 -11.33 3.05 -11.53
C ASN A 107 -12.49 2.19 -11.02
N ILE A 108 -12.62 1.99 -9.70
CA ILE A 108 -13.63 1.09 -9.14
C ILE A 108 -15.07 1.51 -9.49
N GLN A 109 -15.34 2.82 -9.59
CA GLN A 109 -16.66 3.35 -9.94
C GLN A 109 -16.96 3.20 -11.44
N SER A 110 -15.98 3.49 -12.31
CA SER A 110 -16.12 3.32 -13.76
C SER A 110 -16.39 1.86 -14.16
N ALA A 111 -15.89 0.91 -13.37
CA ALA A 111 -16.11 -0.52 -13.56
C ALA A 111 -17.54 -0.99 -13.23
N GLU A 112 -18.35 -0.19 -12.52
CA GLU A 112 -19.68 -0.59 -12.03
C GLU A 112 -20.68 -0.92 -13.15
N HIS A 113 -20.60 -0.23 -14.30
CA HIS A 113 -21.50 -0.45 -15.42
C HIS A 113 -21.17 -1.74 -16.19
N LYS A 114 -19.91 -2.18 -16.20
CA LYS A 114 -19.44 -3.33 -16.99
C LYS A 114 -19.58 -4.65 -16.25
N THR A 115 -19.42 -4.66 -14.93
CA THR A 115 -19.57 -5.88 -14.12
C THR A 115 -21.00 -6.40 -14.05
N ARG A 116 -22.01 -5.56 -14.32
CA ARG A 116 -23.43 -5.97 -14.32
C ARG A 116 -23.74 -7.05 -15.37
N ASN A 117 -22.95 -7.14 -16.43
CA ASN A 117 -23.16 -8.10 -17.53
C ASN A 117 -22.12 -9.23 -17.57
N THR A 118 -21.17 -9.26 -16.63
CA THR A 118 -20.14 -10.30 -16.55
C THR A 118 -20.13 -10.89 -15.14
N GLU A 119 -20.94 -11.93 -14.92
CA GLU A 119 -21.25 -12.53 -13.60
C GLU A 119 -20.03 -13.02 -12.79
N LYS A 120 -18.81 -13.00 -13.35
CA LYS A 120 -17.63 -13.64 -12.76
C LYS A 120 -16.55 -12.69 -12.24
N LYS A 121 -16.67 -11.37 -12.41
CA LYS A 121 -15.63 -10.41 -11.98
C LYS A 121 -16.15 -9.40 -10.96
N THR A 122 -15.34 -9.12 -9.96
CA THR A 122 -15.59 -8.05 -8.98
C THR A 122 -15.30 -6.67 -9.59
N ARG A 123 -15.85 -5.63 -8.97
CA ARG A 123 -15.62 -4.22 -9.39
C ARG A 123 -14.15 -3.84 -9.29
N ALA A 124 -13.48 -4.23 -8.21
CA ALA A 124 -12.07 -3.92 -8.00
C ALA A 124 -11.17 -4.63 -9.03
N GLU A 125 -11.43 -5.91 -9.35
CA GLU A 125 -10.71 -6.62 -10.44
C GLU A 125 -10.87 -5.90 -11.79
N SER A 126 -12.10 -5.52 -12.13
CA SER A 126 -12.39 -4.86 -13.40
C SER A 126 -11.79 -3.46 -13.47
N GLY A 127 -11.78 -2.73 -12.35
CA GLY A 127 -11.15 -1.41 -12.25
C GLY A 127 -9.64 -1.46 -12.46
N ILE A 128 -8.95 -2.44 -11.86
CA ILE A 128 -7.50 -2.65 -12.09
C ILE A 128 -7.24 -2.99 -13.56
N GLU A 129 -7.99 -3.93 -14.13
CA GLU A 129 -7.81 -4.37 -15.52
C GLU A 129 -8.02 -3.21 -16.51
N GLU A 130 -9.02 -2.38 -16.30
CA GLU A 130 -9.30 -1.22 -17.16
C GLU A 130 -8.22 -0.14 -17.02
N ALA A 131 -7.80 0.17 -15.79
CA ALA A 131 -6.77 1.17 -15.55
C ALA A 131 -5.43 0.79 -16.19
N LEU A 132 -5.00 -0.47 -16.05
CA LEU A 132 -3.73 -0.93 -16.63
C LEU A 132 -3.76 -1.04 -18.16
N LYS A 133 -4.93 -1.26 -18.76
CA LYS A 133 -5.09 -1.21 -20.23
C LYS A 133 -5.09 0.22 -20.78
N GLY A 134 -5.66 1.16 -20.04
CA GLY A 134 -5.85 2.55 -20.49
C GLY A 134 -4.75 3.52 -20.08
N ASN A 135 -3.89 3.15 -19.12
CA ASN A 135 -2.87 4.03 -18.57
C ASN A 135 -1.50 3.33 -18.48
N ASN A 136 -0.55 3.74 -19.33
CA ASN A 136 0.83 3.26 -19.32
C ASN A 136 1.76 4.05 -18.38
N ASN A 137 1.25 5.07 -17.69
CA ASN A 137 1.99 5.89 -16.74
C ASN A 137 1.90 5.39 -15.30
N ILE A 138 1.25 4.25 -15.04
CA ILE A 138 1.20 3.65 -13.72
C ILE A 138 2.61 3.15 -13.31
N GLY A 139 3.10 3.62 -12.18
CA GLY A 139 4.36 3.16 -11.58
C GLY A 139 4.19 2.52 -10.20
N ILE A 140 3.02 2.69 -9.59
CA ILE A 140 2.68 2.05 -8.31
C ILE A 140 1.25 1.55 -8.37
N ILE A 141 1.03 0.31 -7.91
CA ILE A 141 -0.30 -0.28 -7.73
C ILE A 141 -0.48 -0.56 -6.24
N ALA A 142 -1.40 0.17 -5.60
CA ALA A 142 -1.70 0.05 -4.17
C ALA A 142 -3.05 -0.64 -3.95
N ILE A 143 -3.00 -1.88 -3.50
CA ILE A 143 -4.16 -2.73 -3.20
C ILE A 143 -4.31 -2.82 -1.68
N GLY A 144 -5.26 -2.07 -1.13
CA GLY A 144 -5.47 -2.00 0.33
C GLY A 144 -6.69 -2.76 0.84
N ASN A 145 -7.60 -3.20 -0.03
CA ASN A 145 -8.88 -3.75 0.41
C ASN A 145 -9.26 -5.07 -0.29
N ALA A 146 -9.09 -5.20 -1.60
CA ALA A 146 -9.65 -6.31 -2.36
C ALA A 146 -8.61 -7.38 -2.71
N PRO A 147 -8.64 -8.59 -2.10
CA PRO A 147 -7.76 -9.69 -2.49
C PRO A 147 -7.89 -10.06 -3.96
N THR A 148 -9.10 -9.95 -4.50
CA THR A 148 -9.39 -10.19 -5.92
C THR A 148 -8.66 -9.22 -6.84
N ALA A 149 -8.55 -7.94 -6.47
CA ALA A 149 -7.78 -6.96 -7.21
C ALA A 149 -6.27 -7.26 -7.20
N LEU A 150 -5.74 -7.76 -6.08
CA LEU A 150 -4.35 -8.20 -6.00
C LEU A 150 -4.09 -9.41 -6.90
N LEU A 151 -4.95 -10.44 -6.84
CA LEU A 151 -4.84 -11.61 -7.71
C LEU A 151 -4.92 -11.23 -9.19
N LYS A 152 -5.78 -10.28 -9.56
CA LYS A 152 -5.87 -9.76 -10.93
C LYS A 152 -4.61 -8.98 -11.33
N THR A 153 -4.04 -8.20 -10.42
CA THR A 153 -2.77 -7.49 -10.65
C THR A 153 -1.66 -8.49 -10.97
N ILE A 154 -1.52 -9.55 -10.16
CA ILE A 154 -0.53 -10.61 -10.36
C ILE A 154 -0.76 -11.35 -11.69
N ASP A 155 -2.01 -11.69 -12.00
CA ASP A 155 -2.38 -12.32 -13.28
C ASP A 155 -1.94 -11.46 -14.47
N LEU A 156 -2.21 -10.15 -14.45
CA LEU A 156 -1.87 -9.25 -15.55
C LEU A 156 -0.35 -9.07 -15.71
N LEU A 157 0.39 -8.88 -14.61
CA LEU A 157 1.84 -8.65 -14.65
C LEU A 157 2.67 -9.92 -14.96
N ASN A 158 2.06 -11.09 -14.88
CA ASN A 158 2.69 -12.36 -15.25
C ASN A 158 2.41 -12.80 -16.68
N ARG A 159 1.55 -12.09 -17.42
CA ARG A 159 1.34 -12.39 -18.84
C ARG A 159 2.55 -11.94 -19.65
N THR A 160 2.83 -12.68 -20.72
CA THR A 160 4.00 -12.47 -21.59
C THR A 160 3.92 -11.21 -22.44
N ASP A 161 2.72 -10.63 -22.61
CA ASP A 161 2.47 -9.37 -23.33
C ASP A 161 2.81 -8.14 -22.47
N TYR A 162 2.89 -8.29 -21.14
CA TYR A 162 3.47 -7.28 -20.26
C TYR A 162 5.00 -7.44 -20.33
N GLU A 163 5.67 -6.62 -21.15
CA GLU A 163 7.14 -6.69 -21.30
C GLU A 163 7.80 -6.77 -19.91
N SER A 164 8.70 -7.74 -19.69
CA SER A 164 9.35 -7.96 -18.39
C SER A 164 9.98 -6.67 -17.85
N ARG A 165 10.51 -5.83 -18.74
CA ARG A 165 11.09 -4.53 -18.38
C ARG A 165 10.06 -3.61 -17.72
N THR A 166 8.81 -3.62 -18.18
CA THR A 166 7.76 -2.74 -17.65
C THR A 166 7.36 -3.11 -16.23
N ARG A 167 7.20 -4.40 -15.91
CA ARG A 167 6.80 -4.83 -14.56
C ARG A 167 7.90 -4.63 -13.51
N ASP A 168 9.18 -4.70 -13.90
CA ASP A 168 10.31 -4.49 -12.99
C ASP A 168 10.42 -3.01 -12.53
N HIS A 169 9.71 -2.10 -13.22
CA HIS A 169 9.60 -0.68 -12.89
C HIS A 169 8.30 -0.29 -12.19
N ILE A 170 7.45 -1.27 -11.81
CA ILE A 170 6.21 -1.01 -11.07
C ILE A 170 6.35 -1.59 -9.66
N LEU A 171 6.04 -0.76 -8.66
CA LEU A 171 5.91 -1.22 -7.28
C LEU A 171 4.47 -1.66 -6.98
N ILE A 172 4.31 -2.87 -6.43
CA ILE A 172 3.00 -3.36 -5.97
C ILE A 172 2.97 -3.29 -4.44
N VAL A 173 2.11 -2.44 -3.88
CA VAL A 173 1.81 -2.43 -2.44
C VAL A 173 0.53 -3.26 -2.24
N GLY A 174 0.68 -4.55 -1.93
CA GLY A 174 -0.44 -5.48 -1.80
C GLY A 174 -0.68 -5.86 -0.34
N VAL A 175 -1.57 -5.14 0.33
CA VAL A 175 -1.95 -5.37 1.73
C VAL A 175 -3.48 -5.48 1.90
N PRO A 176 -4.19 -6.25 1.05
CA PRO A 176 -5.64 -6.37 1.18
C PRO A 176 -6.01 -7.06 2.50
N VAL A 177 -7.04 -6.53 3.15
CA VAL A 177 -7.66 -7.11 4.34
C VAL A 177 -8.78 -8.08 3.98
N GLY A 178 -9.06 -9.05 4.85
CA GLY A 178 -10.22 -9.92 4.72
C GLY A 178 -9.95 -11.35 5.17
N PHE A 179 -11.02 -12.13 5.28
CA PHE A 179 -10.96 -13.53 5.72
C PHE A 179 -10.98 -14.53 4.57
N VAL A 180 -11.21 -14.06 3.34
CA VAL A 180 -11.30 -14.91 2.15
C VAL A 180 -10.25 -14.44 1.14
N LYS A 181 -9.31 -15.32 0.79
CA LYS A 181 -8.24 -15.11 -0.20
C LYS A 181 -7.19 -14.04 0.15
N ALA A 182 -7.31 -13.34 1.28
CA ALA A 182 -6.39 -12.26 1.64
C ALA A 182 -4.97 -12.78 1.86
N LEU A 183 -4.81 -13.74 2.80
CA LEU A 183 -3.51 -14.34 3.08
C LEU A 183 -2.92 -15.02 1.84
N GLU A 184 -3.73 -15.78 1.09
CA GLU A 184 -3.29 -16.49 -0.11
C GLU A 184 -2.83 -15.53 -1.21
N SER A 185 -3.54 -14.41 -1.41
CA SER A 185 -3.16 -13.40 -2.39
C SER A 185 -1.84 -12.69 -2.04
N LYS A 186 -1.62 -12.41 -0.75
CA LYS A 186 -0.37 -11.81 -0.23
C LYS A 186 0.79 -12.80 -0.29
N ALA A 187 0.56 -14.06 0.06
CA ALA A 187 1.52 -15.15 -0.07
C ALA A 187 1.89 -15.45 -1.53
N LEU A 188 0.99 -15.19 -2.48
CA LEU A 188 1.30 -15.27 -3.91
C LEU A 188 2.14 -14.08 -4.36
N LEU A 189 1.81 -12.86 -3.89
CA LEU A 189 2.59 -11.65 -4.16
C LEU A 189 4.03 -11.78 -3.63
N SER A 190 4.22 -12.35 -2.43
CA SER A 190 5.54 -12.49 -1.81
C SER A 190 6.50 -13.42 -2.56
N LYS A 191 6.00 -14.16 -3.56
CA LYS A 191 6.79 -15.07 -4.42
C LYS A 191 7.13 -14.48 -5.79
N GLN A 192 6.70 -13.24 -6.07
CA GLN A 192 6.94 -12.61 -7.37
C GLN A 192 8.36 -12.07 -7.48
N THR A 193 8.88 -11.95 -8.71
CA THR A 193 10.24 -11.46 -8.99
C THR A 193 10.30 -9.95 -9.25
N TYR A 194 9.14 -9.28 -9.34
CA TYR A 194 9.04 -7.84 -9.53
C TYR A 194 8.81 -7.12 -8.19
N PRO A 195 9.08 -5.81 -8.10
CA PRO A 195 9.03 -5.08 -6.84
C PRO A 195 7.66 -5.09 -6.14
N PHE A 196 7.64 -5.48 -4.86
CA PHE A 196 6.44 -5.49 -4.04
C PHE A 196 6.69 -5.14 -2.56
N ILE A 197 5.64 -4.70 -1.88
CA ILE A 197 5.52 -4.66 -0.41
C ILE A 197 4.20 -5.35 -0.04
N THR A 198 4.24 -6.29 0.90
CA THR A 198 3.05 -7.01 1.38
C THR A 198 3.21 -7.37 2.86
N ASN A 199 2.24 -8.07 3.45
CA ASN A 199 2.36 -8.67 4.77
C ASN A 199 1.79 -10.09 4.81
N LEU A 200 2.41 -10.97 5.60
CA LEU A 200 1.96 -12.36 5.79
C LEU A 200 1.24 -12.51 7.13
N SER A 201 0.06 -11.90 7.23
CA SER A 201 -0.86 -12.00 8.36
C SER A 201 -2.32 -12.04 7.93
#